data_AF-V3ZLF7-F1
#
_entry.id   AF-V3ZLF7-F1
#
_cell.length_a   1.000
_cell.length_b   1.000
_cell.length_c   1.000
_cell.angle_alpha   90.00
_cell.angle_beta   90.00
_cell.angle_gamma   90.00
#
_symmetry.space_group_name_H-M   'P 1'
#
loop_
_entity.id
_entity.type
_entity.pdbx_description
1 polymer ?
#
loop_
_entity_poly.entity_id
_entity_poly.type
_entity_poly.pdbx_seq_one_letter_code
_entity_poly.pdbx_strand_id
1 'polypeptide(L)'
;MVYAFIINTILPGIPRLLYYDIFGQDGVADDSLDITADVLTSIRKSQIQQVFERVHSEYQFRRSFSGRSVEDDVLKLINDDTLPEFDTGFFRLRAGEVFQKDRYVIWLAAGYTAFSFVCEKYENRLVAESILKHLIRYLQEHVRVLTQPSETGLRSERVGVVVNTFLPQGNLLFLNNRLIRQLEKEVDNQIKAS
;
A
#
# COMPACT_ATOMS: atom_id res chain seq x y z
N MET A 1 11.13 -9.48 -3.29
CA MET A 1 10.97 -8.28 -2.45
C MET A 1 9.66 -7.56 -2.79
N VAL A 2 9.17 -6.66 -1.95
CA VAL A 2 8.16 -5.65 -2.32
C VAL A 2 8.86 -4.55 -3.12
N TYR A 3 8.41 -4.33 -4.35
CA TYR A 3 8.90 -3.25 -5.19
C TYR A 3 8.32 -1.90 -4.80
N ALA A 4 7.02 -1.83 -4.53
CA ALA A 4 6.35 -0.60 -4.18
C ALA A 4 5.19 -0.81 -3.21
N PHE A 5 4.98 0.17 -2.35
CA PHE A 5 3.81 0.33 -1.50
C PHE A 5 2.99 1.53 -1.97
N ILE A 6 1.67 1.39 -2.03
CA ILE A 6 0.77 2.40 -2.59
C ILE A 6 -0.44 2.56 -1.68
N ILE A 7 -0.83 3.81 -1.42
CA ILE A 7 -2.08 4.19 -0.77
C ILE A 7 -2.88 5.06 -1.73
N ASN A 8 -4.11 4.67 -2.05
CA ASN A 8 -4.99 5.43 -2.94
C ASN A 8 -6.43 5.47 -2.40
N THR A 9 -7.20 6.45 -2.87
CA THR A 9 -8.65 6.46 -2.64
C THR A 9 -9.34 5.48 -3.58
N ILE A 10 -10.46 4.91 -3.12
CA ILE A 10 -11.24 3.93 -3.90
C ILE A 10 -12.72 4.29 -4.06
N LEU A 11 -13.25 5.21 -3.24
CA LEU A 11 -14.66 5.60 -3.25
C LEU A 11 -14.86 7.02 -2.69
N PRO A 12 -15.95 7.70 -3.07
CA PRO A 12 -16.56 7.69 -4.40
C PRO A 12 -15.70 8.50 -5.40
N GLY A 13 -15.84 8.20 -6.70
CA GLY A 13 -15.25 8.99 -7.78
C GLY A 13 -13.85 8.57 -8.23
N ILE A 14 -13.13 9.50 -8.85
CA ILE A 14 -11.84 9.25 -9.49
C ILE A 14 -10.79 8.86 -8.42
N PRO A 15 -10.10 7.73 -8.58
CA PRO A 15 -9.09 7.32 -7.61
C PRO A 15 -7.94 8.32 -7.59
N ARG A 16 -7.51 8.69 -6.38
CA ARG A 16 -6.41 9.63 -6.14
C ARG A 16 -5.30 8.93 -5.38
N LEU A 17 -4.07 9.12 -5.84
CA LEU A 17 -2.88 8.66 -5.16
C LEU A 17 -2.65 9.52 -3.91
N LEU A 18 -2.60 8.90 -2.73
CA LEU A 18 -2.36 9.58 -1.45
C LEU A 18 -0.89 9.48 -1.04
N TYR A 19 -0.29 8.32 -1.24
CA TYR A 19 1.09 8.02 -0.89
C TYR A 19 1.61 6.88 -1.75
N TYR A 20 2.89 6.90 -2.07
CA TYR A 20 3.59 5.74 -2.60
C TYR A 20 5.05 5.75 -2.17
N ASP A 21 5.63 4.57 -2.07
CA ASP A 21 7.06 4.38 -1.85
C ASP A 21 7.58 3.27 -2.77
N ILE A 22 8.81 3.43 -3.28
CA ILE A 22 9.43 2.51 -4.25
C ILE A 22 10.76 2.05 -3.67
N PHE A 23 10.86 0.74 -3.43
CA PHE A 23 12.04 0.12 -2.81
C PHE A 23 12.98 -0.50 -3.84
N GLY A 24 12.47 -0.89 -5.02
CA GLY A 24 13.25 -1.59 -6.04
C GLY A 24 13.50 -0.77 -7.30
N GLN A 25 14.47 -1.21 -8.10
CA GLN A 25 14.67 -0.70 -9.45
C GLN A 25 14.06 -1.67 -10.46
N ASP A 26 13.21 -1.16 -11.36
CA ASP A 26 12.60 -1.96 -12.41
C ASP A 26 13.48 -1.95 -13.65
N GLY A 27 14.61 -2.65 -13.59
CA GLY A 27 15.38 -3.12 -14.76
C GLY A 27 15.75 -2.11 -15.84
N VAL A 28 15.58 -0.80 -15.64
CA VAL A 28 15.96 0.22 -16.63
C VAL A 28 17.43 0.01 -16.91
N ALA A 29 17.69 -0.49 -18.11
CA ALA A 29 18.90 -1.21 -18.43
C ALA A 29 20.13 -0.33 -18.22
N ASP A 30 21.18 -0.98 -17.75
CA ASP A 30 22.57 -0.55 -17.68
C ASP A 30 23.17 -0.22 -19.08
N ASP A 31 22.34 0.02 -20.10
CA ASP A 31 22.76 0.00 -21.52
C ASP A 31 22.02 0.96 -22.47
N SER A 32 21.26 1.95 -21.98
CA SER A 32 20.72 2.99 -22.87
C SER A 32 20.65 4.38 -22.24
N LEU A 33 21.60 5.23 -22.67
CA LEU A 33 21.48 6.68 -22.89
C LEU A 33 20.83 7.51 -21.78
N ASP A 34 21.63 8.24 -20.98
CA ASP A 34 21.30 9.49 -20.28
C ASP A 34 19.80 9.75 -20.02
N ILE A 35 19.10 8.79 -19.40
CA ILE A 35 17.70 8.99 -19.04
C ILE A 35 17.74 9.93 -17.84
N THR A 36 17.33 11.18 -18.06
CA THR A 36 17.29 12.17 -16.98
C THR A 36 16.41 11.68 -15.84
N ALA A 37 16.76 12.03 -14.61
CA ALA A 37 16.04 11.60 -13.40
C ALA A 37 14.53 11.92 -13.46
N ASP A 38 14.15 12.99 -14.18
CA ASP A 38 12.76 13.40 -14.40
C ASP A 38 11.98 12.41 -15.25
N VAL A 39 12.61 11.83 -16.27
CA VAL A 39 11.99 10.82 -17.14
C VAL A 39 11.79 9.52 -16.37
N LEU A 40 12.77 9.09 -15.58
CA LEU A 40 12.64 7.92 -14.70
C LEU A 40 11.51 8.09 -13.68
N THR A 41 11.41 9.28 -13.08
CA THR A 41 10.35 9.61 -12.13
C THR A 41 8.98 9.60 -12.81
N SER A 42 8.89 10.11 -14.04
CA SER A 42 7.65 10.11 -14.82
C SER A 42 7.20 8.69 -15.19
N ILE A 43 8.13 7.82 -15.60
CA ILE A 43 7.86 6.42 -15.88
C ILE A 43 7.34 5.72 -14.63
N ARG A 44 8.05 5.86 -13.50
CA ARG A 44 7.64 5.26 -12.21
C ARG A 44 6.25 5.73 -11.80
N LYS A 45 5.97 7.03 -11.90
CA LYS A 45 4.65 7.59 -11.58
C LYS A 45 3.55 6.98 -12.47
N SER A 46 3.80 6.84 -13.77
CA SER A 46 2.88 6.17 -14.70
C SER A 46 2.64 4.70 -14.33
N GLN A 47 3.70 3.96 -13.96
CA GLN A 47 3.58 2.57 -13.52
C GLN A 47 2.72 2.45 -12.26
N ILE A 48 2.99 3.28 -11.24
CA ILE A 48 2.20 3.33 -10.01
C ILE A 48 0.75 3.70 -10.29
N GLN A 49 0.52 4.63 -11.23
CA GLN A 49 -0.82 5.03 -11.64
C GLN A 49 -1.64 3.87 -12.21
N GLN A 50 -1.07 3.14 -13.17
CA GLN A 50 -1.72 1.96 -13.75
C GLN A 50 -2.06 0.89 -12.70
N VAL A 51 -1.20 0.70 -11.69
CA VAL A 51 -1.47 -0.24 -10.60
C VAL A 51 -2.68 0.18 -9.78
N PHE A 52 -2.74 1.42 -9.29
CA PHE A 52 -3.83 1.81 -8.39
C PHE A 52 -5.17 1.98 -9.13
N GLU A 53 -5.14 2.37 -10.41
CA GLU A 53 -6.35 2.39 -11.27
C GLU A 53 -6.93 0.98 -11.44
N ARG A 54 -6.07 -0.03 -11.67
CA ARG A 54 -6.50 -1.43 -11.76
C ARG A 54 -7.06 -1.95 -10.43
N VAL A 55 -6.42 -1.63 -9.31
CA VAL A 55 -6.92 -1.95 -7.96
C VAL A 55 -8.30 -1.31 -7.74
N HIS A 56 -8.47 -0.05 -8.13
CA HIS A 56 -9.76 0.63 -8.07
C HIS A 56 -10.83 -0.10 -8.89
N SER A 57 -10.53 -0.48 -10.14
CA SER A 57 -11.48 -1.25 -10.98
C SER A 57 -11.86 -2.60 -10.37
N GLU A 58 -10.90 -3.38 -9.86
CA GLU A 58 -11.20 -4.66 -9.20
C GLU A 58 -12.04 -4.49 -7.94
N TYR A 59 -11.76 -3.44 -7.14
CA TYR A 59 -12.54 -3.12 -5.96
C TYR A 59 -13.98 -2.75 -6.32
N GLN A 60 -14.17 -1.84 -7.28
CA GLN A 60 -15.49 -1.40 -7.75
C GLN A 60 -16.32 -2.61 -8.23
N PHE A 61 -15.72 -3.48 -9.04
CA PHE A 61 -16.36 -4.69 -9.52
C PHE A 61 -16.82 -5.60 -8.38
N ARG A 62 -15.94 -5.90 -7.41
CA ARG A 62 -16.30 -6.73 -6.25
C ARG A 62 -17.38 -6.08 -5.39
N ARG A 63 -17.31 -4.75 -5.24
CA ARG A 63 -18.27 -4.03 -4.40
C ARG A 63 -19.68 -4.07 -4.96
N SER A 64 -19.84 -4.10 -6.27
CA SER A 64 -21.15 -4.28 -6.92
C SER A 64 -21.88 -5.56 -6.50
N PHE A 65 -21.18 -6.55 -5.93
CA PHE A 65 -21.76 -7.83 -5.49
C PHE A 65 -21.71 -8.05 -3.97
N SER A 66 -21.00 -7.21 -3.21
CA SER A 66 -20.65 -7.47 -1.81
C SER A 66 -21.81 -7.19 -0.82
N GLY A 67 -22.81 -6.40 -1.19
CA GLY A 67 -23.96 -6.04 -0.33
C GLY A 67 -23.63 -5.29 0.97
N ARG A 68 -22.35 -5.20 1.34
CA ARG A 68 -21.83 -4.53 2.53
C ARG A 68 -21.97 -3.02 2.37
N SER A 69 -22.14 -2.30 3.47
CA SER A 69 -22.16 -0.83 3.51
C SER A 69 -20.80 -0.28 3.94
N VAL A 70 -20.19 0.58 3.12
CA VAL A 70 -18.91 1.23 3.47
C VAL A 70 -19.12 2.26 4.57
N GLU A 71 -20.28 2.90 4.54
CA GLU A 71 -20.69 3.90 5.53
C GLU A 71 -20.76 3.28 6.92
N ASP A 72 -21.35 2.07 7.04
CA ASP A 72 -21.44 1.36 8.31
C ASP A 72 -20.06 0.95 8.84
N ASP A 73 -19.17 0.50 7.96
CA ASP A 73 -17.78 0.15 8.31
C ASP A 73 -17.01 1.37 8.82
N VAL A 74 -17.17 2.52 8.16
CA VAL A 74 -16.53 3.78 8.56
C VAL A 74 -17.11 4.30 9.86
N LEU A 75 -18.44 4.21 10.06
CA LEU A 75 -19.08 4.63 11.31
C LEU A 75 -18.60 3.80 12.50
N LYS A 76 -18.48 2.47 12.33
CA LYS A 76 -17.91 1.59 13.37
C LYS A 76 -16.46 1.94 13.68
N LEU A 77 -15.66 2.23 12.66
CA LEU A 77 -14.28 2.64 12.86
C LEU A 77 -14.18 3.97 13.63
N ILE A 78 -15.06 4.93 13.34
CA ILE A 78 -15.05 6.24 14.03
C ILE A 78 -15.52 6.10 15.48
N ASN A 79 -16.55 5.29 15.75
CA ASN A 79 -17.18 5.21 17.07
C ASN A 79 -16.44 4.25 18.01
N ASP A 80 -16.03 3.09 17.51
CA ASP A 80 -15.53 1.98 18.33
C ASP A 80 -14.02 1.72 18.12
N ASP A 81 -13.35 2.56 17.32
CA ASP A 81 -11.94 2.41 16.87
C ASP A 81 -11.60 0.99 16.36
N THR A 82 -12.63 0.29 15.89
CA THR A 82 -12.53 -1.10 15.46
C THR A 82 -12.27 -1.13 13.97
N LEU A 83 -11.16 -1.74 13.57
CA LEU A 83 -10.83 -1.90 12.15
C LEU A 83 -11.91 -2.72 11.44
N PRO A 84 -12.42 -2.25 10.30
CA PRO A 84 -13.37 -3.00 9.51
C PRO A 84 -12.68 -4.22 8.88
N GLU A 85 -13.47 -5.23 8.50
CA GLU A 85 -12.96 -6.31 7.68
C GLU A 85 -12.44 -5.75 6.33
N PHE A 86 -11.30 -6.24 5.86
CA PHE A 86 -10.71 -5.78 4.62
C PHE A 86 -11.28 -6.52 3.41
N ASP A 87 -11.70 -5.78 2.39
CA ASP A 87 -11.82 -6.35 1.06
C ASP A 87 -10.41 -6.66 0.54
N THR A 88 -10.18 -7.89 0.11
CA THR A 88 -8.84 -8.36 -0.27
C THR A 88 -8.81 -8.83 -1.71
N GLY A 89 -7.77 -8.49 -2.46
CA GLY A 89 -7.62 -8.94 -3.83
C GLY A 89 -6.19 -9.13 -4.26
N PHE A 90 -6.03 -9.79 -5.41
CA PHE A 90 -4.73 -10.04 -5.99
C PHE A 90 -4.86 -10.19 -7.50
N PHE A 91 -3.82 -9.75 -8.20
CA PHE A 91 -3.67 -10.02 -9.63
C PHE A 91 -2.19 -10.09 -10.00
N ARG A 92 -1.91 -10.72 -11.14
CA ARG A 92 -0.55 -10.81 -11.70
C ARG A 92 -0.35 -9.73 -12.76
N LEU A 93 0.86 -9.22 -12.83
CA LEU A 93 1.36 -8.32 -13.87
C LEU A 93 2.45 -9.05 -14.63
N ARG A 94 2.23 -9.30 -15.91
CA ARG A 94 3.24 -9.92 -16.77
C ARG A 94 4.33 -8.90 -17.10
N ALA A 95 5.54 -9.39 -17.31
CA ALA A 95 6.63 -8.61 -17.89
C ALA A 95 6.15 -7.90 -19.17
N GLY A 96 6.38 -6.58 -19.25
CA GLY A 96 6.00 -5.73 -20.37
C GLY A 96 4.59 -5.12 -20.28
N GLU A 97 3.73 -5.53 -19.34
CA GLU A 97 2.42 -4.88 -19.14
C GLU A 97 2.59 -3.52 -18.45
N VAL A 98 3.16 -3.52 -17.25
CA VAL A 98 3.42 -2.32 -16.44
C VAL A 98 4.90 -2.24 -16.06
N PHE A 99 5.48 -3.38 -15.69
CA PHE A 99 6.87 -3.51 -15.26
C PHE A 99 7.64 -4.41 -16.21
N GLN A 100 8.96 -4.24 -16.29
CA GLN A 100 9.80 -5.09 -17.14
C GLN A 100 9.87 -6.54 -16.65
N LYS A 101 9.76 -6.74 -15.33
CA LYS A 101 9.76 -8.06 -14.71
C LYS A 101 8.35 -8.49 -14.32
N ASP A 102 8.10 -9.80 -14.34
CA ASP A 102 6.89 -10.40 -13.79
C ASP A 102 6.72 -10.03 -12.31
N ARG A 103 5.53 -9.58 -11.96
CA ARG A 103 5.17 -9.15 -10.60
C ARG A 103 3.75 -9.57 -10.26
N TYR A 104 3.39 -9.45 -9.00
CA TYR A 104 2.00 -9.53 -8.59
C TYR A 104 1.66 -8.36 -7.68
N VAL A 105 0.39 -8.01 -7.67
CA VAL A 105 -0.16 -7.00 -6.77
C VAL A 105 -1.06 -7.73 -5.79
N ILE A 106 -0.88 -7.43 -4.51
CA ILE A 106 -1.85 -7.75 -3.46
C ILE A 106 -2.38 -6.44 -2.91
N TRP A 107 -3.69 -6.37 -2.72
CA TRP A 107 -4.34 -5.17 -2.24
C TRP A 107 -5.36 -5.47 -1.16
N LEU A 108 -5.50 -4.53 -0.23
CA LEU A 108 -6.50 -4.50 0.83
C LEU A 108 -7.24 -3.17 0.76
N ALA A 109 -8.55 -3.19 0.95
CA ALA A 109 -9.39 -2.02 0.93
C ALA A 109 -10.30 -1.97 2.17
N ALA A 110 -10.43 -0.79 2.75
CA ALA A 110 -11.31 -0.50 3.86
C ALA A 110 -11.73 0.97 3.83
N GLY A 111 -13.00 1.24 4.18
CA GLY A 111 -13.53 2.60 4.10
C GLY A 111 -13.40 3.17 2.69
N TYR A 112 -12.72 4.30 2.57
CA TYR A 112 -12.52 5.01 1.30
C TYR A 112 -11.12 4.84 0.70
N THR A 113 -10.28 3.97 1.28
CA THR A 113 -8.89 3.79 0.87
C THR A 113 -8.53 2.34 0.55
N ALA A 114 -7.60 2.18 -0.39
CA ALA A 114 -6.93 0.93 -0.67
C ALA A 114 -5.43 1.06 -0.49
N PHE A 115 -4.84 -0.07 -0.16
CA PHE A 115 -3.45 -0.26 0.15
C PHE A 115 -2.95 -1.40 -0.70
N SER A 116 -1.84 -1.20 -1.41
CA SER A 116 -1.34 -2.20 -2.35
C SER A 116 0.15 -2.41 -2.18
N PHE A 117 0.57 -3.68 -2.21
CA PHE A 117 1.96 -4.05 -2.44
C PHE A 117 2.11 -4.56 -3.87
N VAL A 118 3.10 -4.01 -4.57
CA VAL A 118 3.65 -4.59 -5.79
C VAL A 118 4.81 -5.48 -5.38
N CYS A 119 4.67 -6.79 -5.53
CA CYS A 119 5.65 -7.78 -5.12
C CYS A 119 6.32 -8.44 -6.32
N GLU A 120 7.56 -8.87 -6.14
CA GLU A 120 8.23 -9.75 -7.10
C GLU A 120 7.54 -11.11 -7.22
N LYS A 121 7.65 -11.74 -8.40
CA LYS A 121 6.95 -12.99 -8.77
C LYS A 121 6.93 -14.10 -7.73
N TYR A 122 8.03 -14.30 -6.99
CA TYR A 122 8.21 -15.43 -6.09
C TYR A 122 8.07 -15.06 -4.61
N GLU A 123 7.64 -13.83 -4.30
CA GLU A 123 7.41 -13.43 -2.92
C GLU A 123 6.25 -14.20 -2.29
N ASN A 124 6.35 -14.38 -0.97
CA ASN A 124 5.32 -15.08 -0.22
C ASN A 124 4.08 -14.18 -0.07
N ARG A 125 3.04 -14.50 -0.83
CA ARG A 125 1.76 -13.77 -0.84
C ARG A 125 1.12 -13.69 0.55
N LEU A 126 1.11 -14.77 1.33
CA LEU A 126 0.45 -14.78 2.63
C LEU A 126 1.18 -13.89 3.64
N VAL A 127 2.52 -13.89 3.58
CA VAL A 127 3.34 -12.98 4.39
C VAL A 127 3.09 -11.54 3.95
N ALA A 128 3.07 -11.26 2.64
CA ALA A 128 2.76 -9.93 2.12
C ALA A 128 1.40 -9.41 2.61
N GLU A 129 0.35 -10.24 2.56
CA GLU A 129 -0.98 -9.89 3.04
C GLU A 129 -0.97 -9.60 4.54
N SER A 130 -0.32 -10.46 5.33
CA SER A 130 -0.22 -10.30 6.77
C SER A 130 0.48 -8.99 7.12
N ILE A 131 1.64 -8.70 6.51
CA ILE A 131 2.36 -7.45 6.75
C ILE A 131 1.51 -6.25 6.35
N LEU A 132 0.82 -6.31 5.21
CA LEU A 132 -0.06 -5.22 4.75
C LEU A 132 -1.19 -4.94 5.76
N LYS A 133 -1.81 -5.99 6.34
CA LYS A 133 -2.81 -5.82 7.41
C LYS A 133 -2.25 -5.12 8.65
N HIS A 134 -1.05 -5.53 9.09
CA HIS A 134 -0.39 -4.90 10.23
C HIS A 134 -0.07 -3.44 9.93
N LEU A 135 0.48 -3.16 8.75
CA LEU A 135 0.84 -1.82 8.31
C LEU A 135 -0.39 -0.91 8.29
N ILE A 136 -1.53 -1.36 7.77
CA ILE A 136 -2.78 -0.57 7.78
C ILE A 136 -3.25 -0.27 9.20
N ARG A 137 -3.15 -1.23 10.14
CA ARG A 137 -3.48 -0.99 11.55
C ARG A 137 -2.64 0.14 12.13
N TYR A 138 -1.33 0.11 11.92
CA TYR A 138 -0.41 1.14 12.41
C TYR A 138 -0.61 2.49 11.75
N LEU A 139 -0.87 2.50 10.44
CA LEU A 139 -1.22 3.74 9.76
C LEU A 139 -2.55 4.31 10.29
N GLN A 140 -3.53 3.47 10.61
CA GLN A 140 -4.76 3.97 11.20
C GLN A 140 -4.53 4.55 12.60
N GLU A 141 -3.72 3.89 13.41
CA GLU A 141 -3.38 4.34 14.77
C GLU A 141 -2.66 5.69 14.77
N HIS A 142 -1.61 5.87 13.95
CA HIS A 142 -0.75 7.05 14.01
C HIS A 142 -1.07 8.15 13.01
N VAL A 143 -1.63 7.81 11.85
CA VAL A 143 -1.93 8.78 10.79
C VAL A 143 -3.40 8.81 10.40
N ARG A 144 -4.27 8.01 11.04
CA ARG A 144 -5.72 8.00 10.82
C ARG A 144 -6.08 7.77 9.35
N VAL A 145 -5.32 6.93 8.65
CA VAL A 145 -5.37 6.75 7.18
C VAL A 145 -6.75 6.34 6.62
N LEU A 146 -7.59 5.65 7.40
CA LEU A 146 -8.92 5.23 6.99
C LEU A 146 -9.99 6.29 7.31
N THR A 147 -9.81 7.02 8.42
CA THR A 147 -10.76 8.04 8.91
C THR A 147 -10.49 9.45 8.37
N GLN A 148 -9.24 9.77 8.06
CA GLN A 148 -8.77 11.06 7.55
C GLN A 148 -7.86 10.86 6.30
N PRO A 149 -8.36 10.21 5.24
CA PRO A 149 -7.52 9.82 4.10
C PRO A 149 -6.87 11.02 3.39
N SER A 150 -7.55 12.16 3.32
CA SER A 150 -7.03 13.41 2.75
C SER A 150 -5.82 13.98 3.49
N GLU A 151 -5.68 13.68 4.78
CA GLU A 151 -4.55 14.15 5.60
C GLU A 151 -3.32 13.24 5.48
N THR A 152 -3.47 12.05 4.87
CA THR A 152 -2.37 11.09 4.70
C THR A 152 -1.18 11.71 3.99
N GLY A 153 -1.43 12.52 2.95
CA GLY A 153 -0.36 13.22 2.21
C GLY A 153 0.38 14.27 3.06
N LEU A 154 -0.31 14.90 4.02
CA LEU A 154 0.30 15.86 4.95
C LEU A 154 1.16 15.17 6.01
N ARG A 155 0.88 13.90 6.30
CA ARG A 155 1.60 13.07 7.28
C ARG A 155 2.53 12.06 6.60
N SER A 156 2.98 12.35 5.39
CA SER A 156 3.79 11.45 4.55
C SER A 156 5.10 11.00 5.23
N GLU A 157 5.71 11.85 6.06
CA GLU A 157 6.88 11.49 6.87
C GLU A 157 6.55 10.38 7.88
N ARG A 158 5.45 10.52 8.63
CA ARG A 158 4.99 9.49 9.58
C ARG A 158 4.59 8.20 8.87
N VAL A 159 3.95 8.32 7.69
CA VAL A 159 3.67 7.15 6.84
C VAL A 159 4.99 6.45 6.49
N GLY A 160 6.00 7.19 6.05
CA GLY A 160 7.33 6.66 5.74
C GLY A 160 8.01 5.97 6.92
N VAL A 161 7.91 6.52 8.14
CA VAL A 161 8.44 5.90 9.37
C VAL A 161 7.79 4.53 9.61
N VAL A 162 6.45 4.47 9.56
CA VAL A 162 5.71 3.21 9.75
C VAL A 162 6.09 2.19 8.66
N VAL A 163 6.09 2.63 7.39
CA VAL A 163 6.39 1.76 6.24
C VAL A 163 7.82 1.21 6.33
N ASN A 164 8.82 2.05 6.59
CA ASN A 164 10.21 1.62 6.68
C ASN A 164 10.49 0.70 7.87
N THR A 165 9.72 0.82 8.95
CA THR A 165 9.85 -0.07 10.12
C THR A 165 9.31 -1.47 9.83
N PHE A 166 8.14 -1.57 9.19
CA PHE A 166 7.52 -2.87 8.87
C PHE A 166 8.07 -3.51 7.59
N LEU A 167 8.62 -2.70 6.69
CA LEU A 167 9.06 -3.12 5.37
C LEU A 167 10.41 -2.45 5.01
N PRO A 168 11.49 -2.76 5.76
CA PRO A 168 12.78 -2.13 5.54
C PRO A 168 13.32 -2.47 4.15
N GLN A 169 13.50 -1.44 3.32
CA GLN A 169 13.96 -1.58 1.93
C GLN A 169 13.10 -2.55 1.09
N GLY A 170 11.80 -2.66 1.38
CA GLY A 170 10.92 -3.56 0.62
C GLY A 170 10.97 -5.02 1.06
N ASN A 171 11.72 -5.38 2.10
CA ASN A 171 11.85 -6.77 2.54
C ASN A 171 10.66 -7.22 3.38
N LEU A 172 10.00 -8.30 2.97
CA LEU A 172 8.94 -8.94 3.76
C LEU A 172 9.56 -9.71 4.93
N LEU A 173 9.54 -9.12 6.11
CA LEU A 173 10.00 -9.77 7.33
C LEU A 173 8.98 -10.84 7.77
N PHE A 174 9.44 -12.04 8.12
CA PHE A 174 8.55 -13.01 8.74
C PHE A 174 8.17 -12.53 10.15
N LEU A 175 6.98 -11.96 10.26
CA LEU A 175 6.48 -11.35 11.49
C LEU A 175 5.89 -12.42 12.41
N ASN A 176 6.62 -12.79 13.46
CA ASN A 176 6.05 -13.48 14.61
C ASN A 176 5.53 -12.46 15.64
N ASN A 177 4.67 -12.90 16.58
CA ASN A 177 4.04 -12.01 17.56
C ASN A 177 5.04 -11.21 18.41
N ARG A 178 6.25 -11.76 18.65
CA ARG A 178 7.29 -11.08 19.42
C ARG A 178 7.94 -9.96 18.60
N LEU A 179 8.26 -10.23 17.34
CA LEU A 179 8.86 -9.26 16.43
C LEU A 179 7.88 -8.15 16.11
N ILE A 180 6.59 -8.48 15.89
CA ILE A 180 5.53 -7.48 15.74
C ILE A 180 5.60 -6.49 16.88
N ARG A 181 5.47 -6.95 18.15
CA ARG A 181 5.54 -6.12 19.37
C ARG A 181 6.81 -5.26 19.48
N GLN A 182 7.93 -5.75 18.99
CA GLN A 182 9.17 -4.98 18.98
C GLN A 182 9.10 -3.84 17.97
N LEU A 183 8.60 -4.11 16.76
CA LEU A 183 8.39 -3.10 15.73
C LEU A 183 7.36 -2.05 16.15
N GLU A 184 6.28 -2.42 16.86
CA GLU A 184 5.28 -1.45 17.38
C GLU A 184 5.95 -0.43 18.31
N LYS A 185 6.77 -0.93 19.25
CA LYS A 185 7.53 -0.07 20.18
C LYS A 185 8.53 0.82 19.44
N GLU A 186 9.13 0.31 18.38
CA GLU A 186 10.09 1.07 17.57
C GLU A 186 9.38 2.23 16.84
N VAL A 187 8.24 1.95 16.20
CA VAL A 187 7.40 2.98 15.56
C VAL A 187 6.98 4.05 16.57
N ASP A 188 6.48 3.65 17.74
CA ASP A 188 6.09 4.59 18.80
C ASP A 188 7.22 5.51 19.23
N ASN A 189 8.44 4.97 19.36
CA ASN A 189 9.60 5.74 19.75
C ASN A 189 10.05 6.70 18.65
N GLN A 190 10.01 6.27 17.39
CA GLN A 190 10.41 7.10 16.25
C GLN A 190 9.40 8.25 16.01
N ILE A 191 8.09 7.97 16.11
CA ILE A 191 7.04 9.00 15.93
C ILE A 191 7.04 10.01 17.08
N LYS A 192 7.41 9.64 18.30
CA LYS A 192 7.55 10.58 19.43
C LYS A 192 8.78 11.48 19.32
N ALA A 193 9.80 11.04 18.57
CA ALA A 193 11.04 11.78 18.39
C ALA A 193 10.98 12.78 17.22
N SER A 194 10.00 12.66 16.33
CA SER A 194 9.70 13.55 15.19
C SER A 194 8.67 14.62 15.53
#